data_AF-A0A350W3H1-F1
#
_entry.id   AF-A0A350W3H1-F1
#
_cell.length_a   1.000
_cell.length_b   1.000
_cell.length_c   1.000
_cell.angle_alpha   90.00
_cell.angle_beta   90.00
_cell.angle_gamma   90.00
#
_symmetry.space_group_name_H-M   'P 1'
#
loop_
_entity.id
_entity.type
_entity.pdbx_description
1 polymer ?
#
loop_
_entity_poly.entity_id
_entity_poly.type
_entity_poly.pdbx_seq_one_letter_code
_entity_poly.pdbx_strand_id
1 'polypeptide(L)'
;MTNIKKQIVIIFFAGLLASPFFFFNRWQDVDFWGHLFFGKQIVETKNIPKIDFYSYTAYGNKWVNHEWLSEVILYSTYKKSGDKGLIFLKILIGFFTGCFLFLTLLIYSKNYKIILPVYLFALSLIFIGTSFRPQIFTYLYLSIFGFLLHLYKKTGKLPFLILLFPTMVLWSNSHGGFVVGLAIALILLLEKYNRKHLFIIIALPLASLITPYHVNLWKAIFRALTNPLTAKYITEWGKFTLSDFPLVGYLFVFIAIISAVSSLIYLFQKKYLSSLVILLSILFASRYSRHIPVFAIIVAPFLLPFFESIKKRATVIILTISAFSPFFLLLFATLKNPSLEITDSDRFPANAVNFLKEKKLGGNIFNEFNWGEYLIWHLYPQCKVAIDGRYDTVYPVFFLKNYFEKFEIFANTDFLLLKPERKIDEKKWKIIYRDKISILYTKKVDE
;
A
#
# COMPACT_ATOMS: atom_id res chain seq x y z
N MET A 1 34.50 -8.40 -19.48
CA MET A 1 33.73 -9.07 -18.39
C MET A 1 33.77 -8.34 -17.04
N THR A 2 34.80 -7.55 -16.71
CA THR A 2 34.94 -6.83 -15.43
C THR A 2 33.87 -5.75 -15.17
N ASN A 3 33.37 -5.08 -16.20
CA ASN A 3 32.38 -3.99 -16.05
C ASN A 3 30.96 -4.50 -15.71
N ILE A 4 30.51 -5.61 -16.30
CA ILE A 4 29.20 -6.21 -16.00
C ILE A 4 29.16 -6.73 -14.56
N LYS A 5 30.21 -7.44 -14.12
CA LYS A 5 30.31 -7.91 -12.74
C LYS A 5 30.22 -6.75 -11.74
N LYS A 6 30.94 -5.64 -12.01
CA LYS A 6 30.86 -4.43 -11.19
C LYS A 6 29.45 -3.83 -11.13
N GLN A 7 28.75 -3.78 -12.25
CA GLN A 7 27.37 -3.25 -12.29
C GLN A 7 26.40 -4.14 -11.50
N ILE A 8 26.50 -5.47 -11.63
CA ILE A 8 25.67 -6.40 -10.86
C ILE A 8 25.88 -6.20 -9.36
N VAL A 9 27.14 -6.09 -8.91
CA VAL A 9 27.47 -5.84 -7.50
C VAL A 9 26.86 -4.52 -7.02
N ILE A 10 26.97 -3.44 -7.80
CA ILE A 10 26.38 -2.14 -7.45
C ILE A 10 24.85 -2.24 -7.32
N ILE A 11 24.18 -2.90 -8.26
CA ILE A 11 22.72 -3.06 -8.24
C ILE A 11 22.29 -3.89 -7.03
N PHE A 12 23.04 -4.95 -6.71
CA PHE A 12 22.81 -5.76 -5.54
C PHE A 12 22.91 -4.93 -4.25
N PHE A 13 23.97 -4.12 -4.11
CA PHE A 13 24.09 -3.21 -2.97
C PHE A 13 22.99 -2.15 -2.93
N ALA A 14 22.53 -1.64 -4.07
CA ALA A 14 21.39 -0.73 -4.11
C ALA A 14 20.12 -1.40 -3.56
N GLY A 15 19.86 -2.66 -3.93
CA GLY A 15 18.77 -3.44 -3.35
C GLY A 15 18.94 -3.64 -1.84
N LEU A 16 20.15 -3.97 -1.36
CA LEU A 16 20.43 -4.10 0.07
C LEU A 16 20.18 -2.80 0.85
N LEU A 17 20.47 -1.64 0.25
CA LEU A 17 20.19 -0.34 0.87
C LEU A 17 18.68 -0.06 1.03
N ALA A 18 17.82 -0.68 0.22
CA ALA A 18 16.37 -0.57 0.38
C ALA A 18 15.84 -1.43 1.54
N SER A 19 16.54 -2.50 1.90
CA SER A 19 16.07 -3.49 2.88
C SER A 19 15.69 -2.91 4.25
N PRO A 20 16.46 -1.99 4.88
CA PRO A 20 16.08 -1.42 6.19
C PRO A 20 14.74 -0.66 6.15
N PHE A 21 14.45 0.05 5.07
CA PHE A 21 13.17 0.77 4.89
C PHE A 21 11.97 -0.19 4.79
N PHE A 22 12.17 -1.37 4.22
CA PHE A 22 11.11 -2.38 4.16
C PHE A 22 11.08 -3.24 5.42
N PHE A 23 12.19 -3.44 6.11
CA PHE A 23 12.26 -4.23 7.33
C PHE A 23 11.62 -3.53 8.54
N PHE A 24 11.90 -2.24 8.74
CA PHE A 24 11.64 -1.58 10.02
C PHE A 24 10.15 -1.50 10.40
N ASN A 25 9.26 -1.27 9.43
CA ASN A 25 7.82 -1.15 9.69
C ASN A 25 7.17 -2.53 9.96
N ARG A 26 7.32 -3.07 11.18
CA ARG A 26 6.82 -4.41 11.56
C ARG A 26 5.54 -4.40 12.37
N TRP A 27 4.84 -3.27 12.42
CA TRP A 27 3.60 -3.14 13.17
C TRP A 27 2.47 -3.89 12.46
N GLN A 28 1.59 -4.52 13.24
CA GLN A 28 0.33 -5.02 12.72
C GLN A 28 -0.53 -3.85 12.27
N ASP A 29 -0.70 -3.75 10.96
CA ASP A 29 -1.66 -2.85 10.35
C ASP A 29 -3.09 -3.32 10.68
N VAL A 30 -4.06 -2.40 10.69
CA VAL A 30 -5.47 -2.73 11.01
C VAL A 30 -6.06 -3.74 10.02
N ASP A 31 -5.57 -3.74 8.77
CA ASP A 31 -6.05 -4.64 7.72
C ASP A 31 -5.13 -5.87 7.51
N PHE A 32 -4.06 -5.98 8.31
CA PHE A 32 -3.08 -7.06 8.19
C PHE A 32 -3.74 -8.45 8.27
N TRP A 33 -4.61 -8.62 9.26
CA TRP A 33 -5.24 -9.89 9.56
C TRP A 33 -6.28 -10.29 8.51
N GLY A 34 -6.94 -9.33 7.86
CA GLY A 34 -7.89 -9.62 6.79
C GLY A 34 -7.19 -10.13 5.56
N HIS A 35 -6.09 -9.50 5.13
CA HIS A 35 -5.30 -10.01 3.99
C HIS A 35 -4.80 -11.45 4.21
N LEU A 36 -4.38 -11.79 5.43
CA LEU A 36 -4.03 -13.18 5.76
C LEU A 36 -5.24 -14.10 5.73
N PHE A 37 -6.38 -13.66 6.26
CA PHE A 37 -7.59 -14.45 6.29
C PHE A 37 -8.19 -14.69 4.90
N PHE A 38 -8.26 -13.66 4.07
CA PHE A 38 -8.79 -13.77 2.71
C PHE A 38 -7.88 -14.66 1.85
N GLY A 39 -6.56 -14.52 2.00
CA GLY A 39 -5.57 -15.45 1.41
C GLY A 39 -5.75 -16.88 1.91
N LYS A 40 -6.00 -17.08 3.21
CA LYS A 40 -6.30 -18.38 3.82
C LYS A 40 -7.50 -19.04 3.16
N GLN A 41 -8.60 -18.31 3.05
CA GLN A 41 -9.83 -18.79 2.42
C GLN A 41 -9.58 -19.23 0.97
N ILE A 42 -8.87 -18.42 0.18
CA ILE A 42 -8.58 -18.76 -1.22
C ILE A 42 -7.70 -20.02 -1.32
N VAL A 43 -6.65 -20.11 -0.50
CA VAL A 43 -5.71 -21.24 -0.54
C VAL A 43 -6.35 -22.54 -0.06
N GLU A 44 -7.14 -22.49 1.01
CA GLU A 44 -7.77 -23.68 1.62
C GLU A 44 -8.97 -24.17 0.82
N THR A 45 -9.79 -23.26 0.28
CA THR A 45 -11.00 -23.63 -0.49
C THR A 45 -10.75 -23.76 -1.99
N LYS A 46 -9.59 -23.29 -2.48
CA LYS A 46 -9.26 -23.15 -3.92
C LYS A 46 -10.28 -22.33 -4.71
N ASN A 47 -11.01 -21.45 -4.02
CA ASN A 47 -12.05 -20.62 -4.62
C ASN A 47 -11.85 -19.15 -4.22
N ILE A 48 -12.08 -18.25 -5.17
CA ILE A 48 -11.99 -16.81 -4.91
C ILE A 48 -13.38 -16.30 -4.51
N PRO A 49 -13.54 -15.76 -3.28
CA PRO A 49 -14.83 -15.22 -2.82
C PRO A 49 -15.36 -14.13 -3.75
N LYS A 50 -16.64 -14.25 -4.13
CA LYS A 50 -17.37 -13.24 -4.92
C LYS A 50 -18.45 -12.51 -4.13
N ILE A 51 -18.73 -13.01 -2.93
CA ILE A 51 -19.73 -12.46 -2.01
C ILE A 51 -19.16 -12.46 -0.59
N ASP A 52 -19.74 -11.64 0.27
CA ASP A 52 -19.44 -11.62 1.69
C ASP A 52 -20.16 -12.71 2.47
N PHE A 53 -19.43 -13.33 3.37
CA PHE A 53 -19.96 -14.27 4.35
C PHE A 53 -19.35 -14.07 5.76
N TYR A 54 -18.45 -13.09 5.92
CA TYR A 54 -17.76 -12.81 7.17
C TYR A 54 -18.53 -11.83 8.06
N SER A 55 -19.26 -10.91 7.43
CA SER A 55 -20.11 -9.97 8.15
C SER A 55 -21.56 -10.44 8.15
N TYR A 56 -22.29 -10.10 9.20
CA TYR A 56 -23.74 -10.35 9.25
C TYR A 56 -24.56 -9.17 8.71
N THR A 57 -23.95 -7.99 8.56
CA THR A 57 -24.60 -6.75 8.11
C THR A 57 -24.50 -6.55 6.60
N ALA A 58 -23.52 -7.16 5.94
CA ALA A 58 -23.36 -7.18 4.49
C ALA A 58 -23.36 -8.61 3.91
N TYR A 59 -23.87 -9.59 4.67
CA TYR A 59 -23.95 -10.98 4.24
C TYR A 59 -24.60 -11.11 2.86
N GLY A 60 -23.94 -11.82 1.94
CA GLY A 60 -24.40 -12.03 0.57
C GLY A 60 -24.09 -10.88 -0.41
N ASN A 61 -23.58 -9.74 0.06
CA ASN A 61 -23.21 -8.65 -0.83
C ASN A 61 -22.05 -9.04 -1.75
N LYS A 62 -22.09 -8.56 -2.99
CA LYS A 62 -20.99 -8.75 -3.94
C LYS A 62 -19.72 -8.09 -3.42
N TRP A 63 -18.62 -8.83 -3.52
CA TRP A 63 -17.30 -8.33 -3.15
C TRP A 63 -16.31 -8.61 -4.29
N VAL A 64 -15.61 -7.55 -4.72
CA VAL A 64 -14.53 -7.62 -5.70
C VAL A 64 -13.22 -7.49 -4.95
N ASN A 65 -12.62 -8.64 -4.65
CA ASN A 65 -11.30 -8.67 -4.02
C ASN A 65 -10.22 -8.39 -5.07
N HIS A 66 -9.84 -7.13 -5.18
CA HIS A 66 -8.86 -6.62 -6.13
C HIS A 66 -7.39 -6.91 -5.72
N GLU A 67 -7.17 -7.58 -4.59
CA GLU A 67 -5.85 -7.86 -4.02
C GLU A 67 -5.58 -9.36 -3.87
N TRP A 68 -6.48 -10.21 -4.36
CA TRP A 68 -6.49 -11.67 -4.15
C TRP A 68 -5.14 -12.37 -4.37
N LEU A 69 -4.37 -11.99 -5.39
CA LEU A 69 -3.08 -12.65 -5.67
C LEU A 69 -2.06 -12.33 -4.59
N SER A 70 -2.03 -11.07 -4.13
CA SER A 70 -1.12 -10.66 -3.07
C SER A 70 -1.47 -11.36 -1.76
N GLU A 71 -2.76 -11.53 -1.45
CA GLU A 71 -3.24 -12.22 -0.27
C GLU A 71 -2.90 -13.71 -0.30
N VAL A 72 -3.04 -14.38 -1.46
CA VAL A 72 -2.59 -15.75 -1.65
C VAL A 72 -1.08 -15.87 -1.37
N ILE A 73 -0.26 -14.93 -1.87
CA ILE A 73 1.18 -14.92 -1.64
C ILE A 73 1.49 -14.68 -0.15
N LEU A 74 0.83 -13.71 0.48
CA LEU A 74 1.00 -13.37 1.89
C LEU A 74 0.65 -14.56 2.78
N TYR A 75 -0.56 -15.12 2.65
CA TYR A 75 -0.98 -16.25 3.46
C TYR A 75 -0.14 -17.50 3.20
N SER A 76 0.19 -17.83 1.94
CA SER A 76 1.04 -18.99 1.65
C SER A 76 2.42 -18.87 2.28
N THR A 77 2.96 -17.65 2.31
CA THR A 77 4.24 -17.35 2.97
C THR A 77 4.11 -17.49 4.49
N TYR A 78 3.06 -16.92 5.08
CA TYR A 78 2.76 -17.01 6.50
C TYR A 78 2.54 -18.46 6.95
N LYS A 79 1.77 -19.25 6.19
CA LYS A 79 1.52 -20.67 6.48
C LYS A 79 2.81 -21.49 6.53
N LYS A 80 3.81 -21.16 5.69
CA LYS A 80 5.08 -21.90 5.61
C LYS A 80 6.09 -21.50 6.67
N SER A 81 6.16 -20.21 7.03
CA SER A 81 7.27 -19.68 7.84
C SER A 81 6.88 -18.58 8.84
N GLY A 82 5.58 -18.40 9.09
CA GLY A 82 5.03 -17.40 9.99
C GLY A 82 5.50 -15.98 9.65
N ASP A 83 5.65 -15.18 10.69
CA ASP A 83 6.13 -13.80 10.65
C ASP A 83 7.47 -13.63 9.94
N LYS A 84 8.41 -14.56 10.18
CA LYS A 84 9.74 -14.56 9.56
C LYS A 84 9.63 -14.61 8.03
N GLY A 85 8.72 -15.44 7.53
CA GLY A 85 8.43 -15.56 6.10
C GLY A 85 7.90 -14.25 5.52
N LEU A 86 6.93 -13.62 6.19
CA LEU A 86 6.34 -12.35 5.74
C LEU A 86 7.37 -11.22 5.74
N ILE A 87 8.18 -11.12 6.80
CA ILE A 87 9.27 -10.15 6.89
C ILE A 87 10.26 -10.36 5.75
N PHE A 88 10.68 -11.60 5.50
CA PHE A 88 11.58 -11.92 4.40
C PHE A 88 10.99 -11.55 3.03
N LEU A 89 9.72 -11.90 2.77
CA LEU A 89 9.01 -11.52 1.55
C LEU A 89 8.98 -10.00 1.35
N LYS A 90 8.69 -9.25 2.42
CA LYS A 90 8.65 -7.79 2.37
C LYS A 90 10.04 -7.18 2.08
N ILE A 91 11.10 -7.72 2.68
CA ILE A 91 12.49 -7.33 2.37
C ILE A 91 12.81 -7.65 0.91
N LEU A 92 12.40 -8.81 0.40
CA LEU A 92 12.65 -9.22 -0.98
C LEU A 92 11.95 -8.29 -1.99
N ILE A 93 10.70 -7.93 -1.71
CA ILE A 93 9.94 -6.94 -2.48
C ILE A 93 10.65 -5.58 -2.44
N GLY A 94 11.10 -5.15 -1.26
CA GLY A 94 11.87 -3.91 -1.09
C GLY A 94 13.20 -3.91 -1.84
N PHE A 95 13.93 -5.02 -1.78
CA PHE A 95 15.18 -5.24 -2.49
C PHE A 95 15.00 -5.06 -3.99
N PHE A 96 14.04 -5.76 -4.59
CA PHE A 96 13.79 -5.65 -6.03
C PHE A 96 13.23 -4.28 -6.42
N THR A 97 12.36 -3.69 -5.60
CA THR A 97 11.88 -2.30 -5.80
C THR A 97 13.07 -1.33 -5.86
N GLY A 98 14.00 -1.48 -4.92
CA GLY A 98 15.24 -0.72 -4.87
C GLY A 98 16.12 -0.92 -6.09
N CYS A 99 16.35 -2.16 -6.50
CA CYS A 99 17.14 -2.49 -7.70
C CYS A 99 16.56 -1.84 -8.96
N PHE A 100 15.26 -1.97 -9.23
CA PHE A 100 14.64 -1.42 -10.43
C PHE A 100 14.56 0.11 -10.41
N LEU A 101 14.32 0.71 -9.24
CA LEU A 101 14.39 2.16 -9.07
C LEU A 101 15.81 2.67 -9.36
N PHE A 102 16.83 2.05 -8.78
CA PHE A 102 18.23 2.43 -9.00
C PHE A 102 18.66 2.24 -10.46
N LEU A 103 18.25 1.13 -11.09
CA LEU A 103 18.45 0.89 -12.52
C LEU A 103 17.84 2.00 -13.38
N THR A 104 16.66 2.49 -13.01
CA THR A 104 16.01 3.62 -13.70
C THR A 104 16.86 4.89 -13.60
N LEU A 105 17.42 5.19 -12.43
CA LEU A 105 18.32 6.35 -12.25
C LEU A 105 19.59 6.23 -13.09
N LEU A 106 20.15 5.02 -13.22
CA LEU A 106 21.33 4.74 -14.04
C LEU A 106 21.13 4.92 -15.56
N ILE A 107 19.88 5.01 -16.04
CA ILE A 107 19.58 5.35 -17.43
C ILE A 107 19.90 6.82 -17.73
N TYR A 108 19.73 7.68 -16.72
CA TYR A 108 19.81 9.14 -16.84
C TYR A 108 21.15 9.71 -16.40
N SER A 109 21.75 9.16 -15.33
CA SER A 109 23.05 9.60 -14.83
C SER A 109 23.99 8.43 -14.58
N LYS A 110 25.30 8.70 -14.62
CA LYS A 110 26.36 7.80 -14.13
C LYS A 110 27.09 8.36 -12.91
N ASN A 111 26.68 9.54 -12.42
CA ASN A 111 27.27 10.16 -11.26
C ASN A 111 26.64 9.63 -9.98
N TYR A 112 27.28 8.62 -9.37
CA TYR A 112 26.80 8.00 -8.13
C TYR A 112 26.64 8.98 -6.96
N LYS A 113 27.38 10.09 -6.95
CA LYS A 113 27.26 11.14 -5.91
C LYS A 113 25.90 11.86 -5.96
N ILE A 114 25.22 11.82 -7.10
CA ILE A 114 23.90 12.43 -7.30
C ILE A 114 22.80 11.37 -7.26
N ILE A 115 23.05 10.20 -7.85
CA ILE A 115 22.10 9.09 -7.86
C ILE A 115 21.77 8.64 -6.44
N LEU A 116 22.79 8.51 -5.58
CA LEU A 116 22.61 7.93 -4.25
C LEU A 116 21.74 8.79 -3.32
N PRO A 117 21.92 10.13 -3.21
CA PRO A 117 20.99 10.96 -2.46
C PRO A 117 19.55 10.91 -2.99
N VAL A 118 19.36 11.01 -4.31
CA VAL A 118 18.02 10.92 -4.94
C VAL A 118 17.35 9.58 -4.63
N TYR A 119 18.11 8.49 -4.72
CA TYR A 119 17.65 7.16 -4.40
C TYR A 119 17.22 7.02 -2.92
N LEU A 120 18.03 7.49 -1.99
CA LEU A 120 17.75 7.41 -0.55
C LEU A 120 16.58 8.32 -0.13
N PHE A 121 16.42 9.50 -0.75
CA PHE A 121 15.23 10.34 -0.53
C PHE A 121 13.97 9.63 -1.01
N ALA A 122 14.01 8.99 -2.18
CA ALA A 122 12.87 8.22 -2.68
C ALA A 122 12.52 7.06 -1.73
N LEU A 123 13.51 6.29 -1.27
CA LEU A 123 13.29 5.21 -0.30
C LEU A 123 12.71 5.71 1.04
N SER A 124 13.14 6.87 1.50
CA SER A 124 12.64 7.50 2.73
C SER A 124 11.17 7.89 2.63
N LEU A 125 10.69 8.28 1.45
CA LEU A 125 9.27 8.54 1.21
C LEU A 125 8.47 7.24 1.01
N ILE A 126 9.06 6.23 0.36
CA ILE A 126 8.44 4.90 0.18
C ILE A 126 8.18 4.23 1.53
N PHE A 127 9.07 4.42 2.51
CA PHE A 127 9.00 3.87 3.87
C PHE A 127 7.62 4.03 4.54
N ILE A 128 6.93 5.16 4.36
CA ILE A 128 5.61 5.38 4.99
C ILE A 128 4.61 4.29 4.57
N GLY A 129 4.75 3.77 3.36
CA GLY A 129 3.87 2.77 2.79
C GLY A 129 4.31 1.31 2.98
N THR A 130 5.36 1.01 3.76
CA THR A 130 5.91 -0.36 3.87
C THR A 130 5.25 -1.24 4.93
N SER A 131 3.97 -0.99 5.25
CA SER A 131 3.17 -1.90 6.10
C SER A 131 2.94 -3.24 5.41
N PHE A 132 2.52 -4.26 6.17
CA PHE A 132 2.18 -5.59 5.64
C PHE A 132 0.83 -5.57 4.90
N ARG A 133 0.80 -4.84 3.79
CA ARG A 133 -0.36 -4.68 2.92
C ARG A 133 0.00 -4.95 1.46
N PRO A 134 -0.96 -5.35 0.62
CA PRO A 134 -0.81 -5.54 -0.83
C PRO A 134 -0.15 -4.37 -1.59
N GLN A 135 -0.25 -3.14 -1.07
CA GLN A 135 0.35 -1.96 -1.70
C GLN A 135 1.87 -2.06 -1.94
N ILE A 136 2.62 -2.87 -1.16
CA ILE A 136 4.06 -3.06 -1.41
C ILE A 136 4.34 -3.71 -2.77
N PHE A 137 3.41 -4.52 -3.29
CA PHE A 137 3.50 -5.08 -4.63
C PHE A 137 3.36 -4.00 -5.71
N THR A 138 2.57 -2.94 -5.44
CA THR A 138 2.49 -1.79 -6.33
C THR A 138 3.84 -1.07 -6.46
N TYR A 139 4.62 -0.96 -5.40
CA TYR A 139 5.94 -0.33 -5.47
C TYR A 139 6.91 -1.15 -6.32
N LEU A 140 6.86 -2.47 -6.20
CA LEU A 140 7.63 -3.38 -7.03
C LEU A 140 7.21 -3.28 -8.50
N TYR A 141 5.93 -3.42 -8.81
CA TYR A 141 5.46 -3.38 -10.19
C TYR A 141 5.64 -2.01 -10.82
N LEU A 142 5.43 -0.91 -10.08
CA LEU A 142 5.67 0.44 -10.58
C LEU A 142 7.15 0.69 -10.88
N SER A 143 8.07 0.21 -10.05
CA SER A 143 9.51 0.35 -10.31
C SER A 143 9.98 -0.48 -11.51
N ILE A 144 9.47 -1.71 -11.69
CA ILE A 144 9.68 -2.52 -12.89
C ILE A 144 9.11 -1.82 -14.12
N PHE A 145 7.86 -1.37 -14.04
CA PHE A 145 7.12 -0.75 -15.14
C PHE A 145 7.78 0.56 -15.59
N GLY A 146 8.18 1.40 -14.62
CA GLY A 146 8.96 2.61 -14.86
C GLY A 146 10.29 2.30 -15.53
N PHE A 147 11.06 1.34 -14.99
CA PHE A 147 12.33 0.91 -15.58
C PHE A 147 12.17 0.48 -17.05
N LEU A 148 11.20 -0.38 -17.35
CA LEU A 148 10.93 -0.86 -18.71
C LEU A 148 10.54 0.28 -19.66
N LEU A 149 9.68 1.20 -19.23
CA LEU A 149 9.29 2.37 -20.02
C LEU A 149 10.47 3.30 -20.30
N HIS A 150 11.27 3.63 -19.28
CA HIS A 150 12.43 4.49 -19.44
C HIS A 150 13.51 3.84 -20.31
N LEU A 151 13.72 2.52 -20.17
CA LEU A 151 14.65 1.76 -20.98
C LEU A 151 14.20 1.69 -22.45
N TYR A 152 12.90 1.54 -22.69
CA TYR A 152 12.31 1.65 -24.02
C TYR A 152 12.53 3.06 -24.61
N LYS A 153 12.22 4.13 -23.87
CA LYS A 153 12.44 5.51 -24.35
C LYS A 153 13.90 5.78 -24.72
N LYS A 154 14.84 5.16 -24.01
CA LYS A 154 16.28 5.29 -24.28
C LYS A 154 16.75 4.47 -25.48
N THR A 155 16.21 3.26 -25.67
CA THR A 155 16.78 2.27 -26.62
C THR A 155 15.91 2.00 -27.84
N GLY A 156 14.62 2.33 -27.81
CA GLY A 156 13.63 2.00 -28.85
C GLY A 156 13.31 0.50 -29.00
N LYS A 157 13.82 -0.36 -28.11
CA LYS A 157 13.71 -1.83 -28.25
C LYS A 157 12.33 -2.34 -27.82
N LEU A 158 11.62 -2.96 -28.77
CA LEU A 158 10.26 -3.46 -28.59
C LEU A 158 10.06 -4.48 -27.44
N PRO A 159 11.00 -5.39 -27.13
CA PRO A 159 10.81 -6.34 -26.03
C PRO A 159 10.47 -5.68 -24.68
N PHE A 160 10.97 -4.47 -24.41
CA PHE A 160 10.66 -3.75 -23.18
C PHE A 160 9.21 -3.29 -23.09
N LEU A 161 8.57 -2.97 -24.22
CA LEU A 161 7.13 -2.67 -24.26
C LEU A 161 6.29 -3.94 -24.10
N ILE A 162 6.73 -5.05 -24.69
CA ILE A 162 6.03 -6.34 -24.56
C ILE A 162 6.01 -6.80 -23.10
N LEU A 163 7.13 -6.64 -22.38
CA LEU A 163 7.22 -6.98 -20.96
C LEU A 163 6.29 -6.17 -20.05
N LEU A 164 5.78 -5.02 -20.49
CA LEU A 164 4.76 -4.27 -19.73
C LEU A 164 3.45 -5.06 -19.59
N PHE A 165 3.13 -5.93 -20.55
CA PHE A 165 1.89 -6.72 -20.53
C PHE A 165 1.84 -7.73 -19.38
N PRO A 166 2.78 -8.69 -19.24
CA PRO A 166 2.77 -9.61 -18.09
C PRO A 166 2.92 -8.86 -16.76
N THR A 167 3.68 -7.77 -16.71
CA THR A 167 3.75 -6.91 -15.51
C THR A 167 2.38 -6.34 -15.15
N MET A 168 1.60 -5.86 -16.13
CA MET A 168 0.25 -5.32 -15.91
C MET A 168 -0.74 -6.40 -15.46
N VAL A 169 -0.70 -7.59 -16.05
CA VAL A 169 -1.52 -8.73 -15.62
C VAL A 169 -1.24 -9.07 -14.16
N LEU A 170 0.03 -9.25 -13.80
CA LEU A 170 0.41 -9.55 -12.41
C LEU A 170 0.01 -8.43 -11.45
N TRP A 171 0.21 -7.18 -11.85
CA TRP A 171 -0.10 -6.02 -11.02
C TRP A 171 -1.60 -5.87 -10.77
N SER A 172 -2.43 -5.97 -11.81
CA SER A 172 -3.90 -5.86 -11.70
C SER A 172 -4.55 -6.95 -10.85
N ASN A 173 -3.90 -8.11 -10.69
CA ASN A 173 -4.33 -9.16 -9.76
C ASN A 173 -3.81 -8.98 -8.34
N SER A 174 -2.78 -8.14 -8.14
CA SER A 174 -2.11 -7.96 -6.86
C SER A 174 -2.58 -6.73 -6.09
N HIS A 175 -2.85 -5.61 -6.77
CA HIS A 175 -3.27 -4.36 -6.13
C HIS A 175 -3.87 -3.36 -7.12
N GLY A 176 -4.80 -2.52 -6.66
CA GLY A 176 -5.50 -1.50 -7.47
C GLY A 176 -4.62 -0.38 -8.03
N GLY A 177 -3.37 -0.29 -7.58
CA GLY A 177 -2.39 0.72 -8.01
C GLY A 177 -1.98 0.65 -9.49
N PHE A 178 -2.34 -0.43 -10.21
CA PHE A 178 -2.02 -0.62 -11.63
C PHE A 178 -2.51 0.52 -12.54
N VAL A 179 -3.57 1.23 -12.12
CA VAL A 179 -4.11 2.41 -12.82
C VAL A 179 -3.04 3.49 -13.01
N VAL A 180 -2.14 3.65 -12.04
CA VAL A 180 -1.02 4.58 -12.12
C VAL A 180 -0.08 4.20 -13.26
N GLY A 181 0.21 2.90 -13.40
CA GLY A 181 1.00 2.37 -14.52
C GLY A 181 0.37 2.71 -15.87
N LEU A 182 -0.95 2.51 -16.01
CA LEU A 182 -1.69 2.86 -17.23
C LEU A 182 -1.62 4.36 -17.55
N ALA A 183 -1.81 5.22 -16.55
CA ALA A 183 -1.73 6.67 -16.73
C ALA A 183 -0.33 7.12 -17.18
N ILE A 184 0.72 6.59 -16.55
CA ILE A 184 2.11 6.90 -16.92
C ILE A 184 2.44 6.41 -18.33
N ALA A 185 2.05 5.17 -18.68
CA ALA A 185 2.27 4.63 -20.01
C ALA A 185 1.57 5.49 -21.07
N LEU A 186 0.31 5.86 -20.83
CA LEU A 186 -0.44 6.74 -21.73
C LEU A 186 0.29 8.07 -21.96
N ILE A 187 0.63 8.78 -20.88
CA ILE A 187 1.27 10.10 -20.98
C ILE A 187 2.64 10.00 -21.66
N LEU A 188 3.48 9.05 -21.28
CA LEU A 188 4.85 8.96 -21.80
C LEU A 188 4.93 8.42 -23.24
N LEU A 189 4.01 7.55 -23.66
CA LEU A 189 3.98 7.00 -25.02
C LEU A 189 3.35 7.97 -26.03
N LEU A 190 2.47 8.87 -25.57
CA LEU A 190 1.95 9.97 -26.40
C LEU A 190 3.02 11.01 -26.75
N GLU A 191 4.09 11.14 -25.95
CA GLU A 191 5.16 12.12 -26.18
C GLU A 191 5.90 11.90 -27.50
N LYS A 192 5.92 10.66 -28.00
CA LYS A 192 6.50 10.30 -29.30
C LYS A 192 5.64 9.26 -30.00
N TYR A 193 4.36 9.58 -30.23
CA TYR A 193 3.35 8.66 -30.75
C TYR A 193 3.74 7.98 -32.07
N ASN A 194 3.44 6.67 -32.17
CA ASN A 194 3.53 5.87 -33.40
C ASN A 194 2.55 4.67 -33.33
N ARG A 195 2.39 3.89 -34.41
CA ARG A 195 1.46 2.74 -34.46
C ARG A 195 1.72 1.69 -33.38
N LYS A 196 2.99 1.46 -33.00
CA LYS A 196 3.35 0.51 -31.94
C LYS A 196 2.91 1.02 -30.57
N HIS A 197 3.02 2.32 -30.33
CA HIS A 197 2.53 2.95 -29.10
C HIS A 197 1.02 2.85 -28.97
N LEU A 198 0.26 3.04 -30.06
CA LEU A 198 -1.19 2.86 -30.05
C LEU A 198 -1.57 1.45 -29.60
N PHE A 199 -0.92 0.43 -30.17
CA PHE A 199 -1.16 -0.96 -29.79
C PHE A 199 -0.94 -1.18 -28.29
N ILE A 200 0.14 -0.66 -27.72
CA ILE A 200 0.43 -0.79 -26.29
C ILE A 200 -0.57 -0.03 -25.42
N ILE A 201 -0.96 1.19 -25.81
CA ILE A 201 -1.96 2.00 -25.10
C ILE A 201 -3.31 1.27 -25.01
N ILE A 202 -3.68 0.50 -26.04
CA ILE A 202 -4.90 -0.31 -26.04
C ILE A 202 -4.69 -1.65 -25.32
N ALA A 203 -3.55 -2.30 -25.52
CA ALA A 203 -3.27 -3.62 -24.98
C ALA A 203 -3.14 -3.63 -23.44
N LEU A 204 -2.61 -2.56 -22.82
CA LEU A 204 -2.41 -2.53 -21.37
C LEU A 204 -3.73 -2.50 -20.56
N PRO A 205 -4.74 -1.66 -20.88
CA PRO A 205 -6.05 -1.77 -20.25
C PRO A 205 -6.72 -3.12 -20.47
N LEU A 206 -6.52 -3.75 -21.63
CA LEU A 206 -7.02 -5.11 -21.88
C LEU A 206 -6.28 -6.15 -21.02
N ALA A 207 -4.97 -5.99 -20.82
CA ALA A 207 -4.16 -6.83 -19.94
C ALA A 207 -4.69 -6.78 -18.50
N SER A 208 -5.10 -5.61 -18.01
CA SER A 208 -5.64 -5.45 -16.66
C SER A 208 -7.04 -6.05 -16.48
N LEU A 209 -7.68 -6.53 -17.56
CA LEU A 209 -8.92 -7.33 -17.50
C LEU A 209 -8.66 -8.84 -17.34
N ILE A 210 -7.40 -9.28 -17.43
CA ILE A 210 -7.00 -10.68 -17.19
C ILE A 210 -6.94 -10.91 -15.69
N THR A 211 -8.12 -10.90 -15.07
CA THR A 211 -8.35 -11.15 -13.65
C THR A 211 -9.65 -11.96 -13.50
N PRO A 212 -9.88 -12.64 -12.36
CA PRO A 212 -11.14 -13.34 -12.10
C PRO A 212 -12.40 -12.44 -12.12
N TYR A 213 -12.22 -11.12 -12.08
CA TYR A 213 -13.30 -10.14 -12.00
C TYR A 213 -13.52 -9.37 -13.31
N HIS A 214 -12.59 -9.46 -14.27
CA HIS A 214 -12.67 -8.79 -15.56
C HIS A 214 -13.07 -7.30 -15.43
N VAL A 215 -14.16 -6.88 -16.09
CA VAL A 215 -14.67 -5.50 -16.06
C VAL A 215 -15.16 -5.08 -14.66
N ASN A 216 -15.55 -6.02 -13.79
CA ASN A 216 -16.00 -5.68 -12.44
C ASN A 216 -14.87 -5.13 -11.56
N LEU A 217 -13.61 -5.47 -11.86
CA LEU A 217 -12.44 -4.83 -11.22
C LEU A 217 -12.45 -3.33 -11.49
N TRP A 218 -12.60 -2.92 -12.76
CA TRP A 218 -12.65 -1.50 -13.12
C TRP A 218 -13.83 -0.77 -12.48
N LYS A 219 -15.00 -1.40 -12.39
CA LYS A 219 -16.15 -0.84 -11.67
C LYS A 219 -15.84 -0.61 -10.19
N ALA A 220 -15.18 -1.57 -9.54
CA ALA A 220 -14.76 -1.46 -8.14
C ALA A 220 -13.74 -0.33 -7.94
N ILE A 221 -12.73 -0.25 -8.81
CA ILE A 221 -11.72 0.82 -8.76
C ILE A 221 -12.35 2.19 -9.01
N PHE A 222 -13.23 2.33 -10.00
CA PHE A 222 -13.92 3.59 -10.26
C PHE A 222 -14.78 4.02 -9.06
N ARG A 223 -15.49 3.08 -8.44
CA ARG A 223 -16.26 3.33 -7.22
C ARG A 223 -15.37 3.80 -6.08
N ALA A 224 -14.23 3.13 -5.84
CA ALA A 224 -13.29 3.49 -4.79
C ALA A 224 -12.71 4.90 -4.98
N LEU A 225 -12.43 5.30 -6.22
CA LEU A 225 -11.89 6.64 -6.55
C LEU A 225 -12.94 7.75 -6.51
N THR A 226 -14.21 7.44 -6.75
CA THR A 226 -15.28 8.45 -6.85
C THR A 226 -16.12 8.58 -5.58
N ASN A 227 -16.01 7.65 -4.63
CA ASN A 227 -16.79 7.69 -3.40
C ASN A 227 -16.31 8.79 -2.45
N PRO A 228 -17.11 9.85 -2.21
CA PRO A 228 -16.72 10.95 -1.33
C PRO A 228 -16.63 10.54 0.15
N LEU A 229 -17.28 9.43 0.54
CA LEU A 229 -17.27 8.96 1.93
C LEU A 229 -15.93 8.30 2.30
N THR A 230 -15.20 7.74 1.33
CA THR A 230 -13.91 7.08 1.58
C THR A 230 -12.91 8.07 2.18
N ALA A 231 -12.77 9.26 1.60
CA ALA A 231 -11.90 10.32 2.15
C ALA A 231 -12.40 10.91 3.49
N LYS A 232 -13.67 10.69 3.85
CA LYS A 232 -14.27 11.16 5.10
C LYS A 232 -13.97 10.22 6.28
N TYR A 233 -14.08 8.91 6.07
CA TYR A 233 -13.99 7.93 7.17
C TYR A 233 -12.67 7.14 7.19
N ILE A 234 -11.93 7.11 6.09
CA ILE A 234 -10.69 6.33 5.99
C ILE A 234 -9.49 7.28 6.04
N THR A 235 -8.75 7.25 7.15
CA THR A 235 -7.67 8.20 7.48
C THR A 235 -6.60 8.29 6.38
N GLU A 236 -6.25 7.18 5.74
CA GLU A 236 -5.24 7.13 4.67
C GLU A 236 -5.68 7.79 3.34
N TRP A 237 -6.99 8.00 3.16
CA TRP A 237 -7.57 8.80 2.08
C TRP A 237 -7.82 10.25 2.50
N GLY A 238 -7.35 10.64 3.69
CA GLY A 238 -7.35 12.02 4.15
C GLY A 238 -6.29 12.88 3.45
N LYS A 239 -6.44 14.20 3.61
CA LYS A 239 -5.42 15.17 3.16
C LYS A 239 -4.12 14.92 3.90
N PHE A 240 -3.01 15.07 3.20
CA PHE A 240 -1.70 15.05 3.83
C PHE A 240 -1.58 16.21 4.83
N THR A 241 -1.25 15.90 6.09
CA THR A 241 -1.00 16.86 7.16
C THR A 241 0.42 16.66 7.70
N LEU A 242 1.15 17.78 7.85
CA LEU A 242 2.50 17.78 8.41
C LEU A 242 2.53 17.26 9.86
N SER A 243 1.41 17.36 10.59
CA SER A 243 1.29 16.90 11.98
C SER A 243 1.47 15.39 12.13
N ASP A 244 1.02 14.61 11.15
CA ASP A 244 0.91 13.16 11.29
C ASP A 244 2.28 12.49 11.14
N PHE A 245 3.15 13.08 10.29
CA PHE A 245 4.51 12.63 10.06
C PHE A 245 5.43 13.83 9.85
N PRO A 246 5.85 14.57 10.90
CA PRO A 246 6.58 15.83 10.72
C PRO A 246 7.82 15.70 9.85
N LEU A 247 8.73 14.79 10.21
CA LEU A 247 9.99 14.60 9.47
C LEU A 247 9.78 14.17 8.02
N VAL A 248 8.97 13.14 7.78
CA VAL A 248 8.74 12.64 6.41
C VAL A 248 7.88 13.61 5.61
N GLY A 249 7.01 14.35 6.28
CA GLY A 249 6.19 15.39 5.70
C GLY A 249 7.00 16.57 5.19
N TYR A 250 7.93 17.08 5.99
CA TYR A 250 8.87 18.10 5.55
C TYR A 250 9.73 17.60 4.38
N LEU A 251 10.17 16.33 4.43
CA LEU A 251 10.89 15.72 3.31
C LEU A 251 10.03 15.66 2.04
N PHE A 252 8.76 15.26 2.15
CA PHE A 252 7.83 15.25 1.01
C PHE A 252 7.69 16.64 0.40
N VAL A 253 7.44 17.68 1.22
CA VAL A 253 7.34 19.07 0.76
C VAL A 253 8.62 19.51 0.06
N PHE A 254 9.79 19.22 0.65
CA PHE A 254 11.09 19.52 0.05
C PHE A 254 11.25 18.87 -1.33
N ILE A 255 10.97 17.57 -1.45
CA ILE A 255 11.06 16.84 -2.73
C ILE A 255 10.00 17.32 -3.72
N ALA A 256 8.80 17.68 -3.28
CA ALA A 256 7.75 18.23 -4.13
C ALA A 256 8.16 19.59 -4.72
N ILE A 257 8.78 20.47 -3.93
CA ILE A 257 9.31 21.75 -4.42
C ILE A 257 10.40 21.52 -5.46
N ILE A 258 11.37 20.63 -5.19
CA ILE A 258 12.43 20.30 -6.16
C ILE A 258 11.83 19.69 -7.43
N SER A 259 10.82 18.84 -7.29
CA SER A 259 10.09 18.25 -8.42
C SER A 259 9.41 19.33 -9.26
N ALA A 260 8.77 20.32 -8.63
CA ALA A 260 8.16 21.44 -9.33
C ALA A 260 9.19 22.29 -10.10
N VAL A 261 10.35 22.57 -9.48
CA VAL A 261 11.46 23.26 -10.17
C VAL A 261 12.00 22.42 -11.33
N SER A 262 12.18 21.12 -11.12
CA SER A 262 12.60 20.20 -12.19
C SER A 262 11.59 20.19 -13.34
N SER A 263 10.29 20.24 -13.04
CA SER A 263 9.22 20.34 -14.03
C SER A 263 9.40 21.55 -14.94
N LEU A 264 9.79 22.72 -14.41
CA LEU A 264 10.12 23.91 -15.22
C LEU A 264 11.28 23.63 -16.19
N ILE A 265 12.34 22.93 -15.74
CA ILE A 265 13.46 22.53 -16.60
C ILE A 265 12.96 21.67 -17.77
N TYR A 266 12.07 20.70 -17.50
CA TYR A 266 11.49 19.85 -18.54
C TYR A 266 10.59 20.64 -19.51
N LEU A 267 9.84 21.64 -19.01
CA LEU A 267 9.07 22.55 -19.86
C LEU A 267 9.98 23.36 -20.79
N PHE A 268 11.08 23.91 -20.29
CA PHE A 268 12.08 24.60 -21.14
C PHE A 268 12.72 23.67 -22.18
N GLN A 269 12.85 22.39 -21.86
CA GLN A 269 13.29 21.35 -22.81
C GLN A 269 12.18 20.87 -23.77
N LYS A 270 10.99 21.49 -23.75
CA LYS A 270 9.80 21.11 -24.54
C LYS A 270 9.30 19.68 -24.27
N LYS A 271 9.57 19.12 -23.09
CA LYS A 271 9.11 17.80 -22.62
C LYS A 271 7.85 17.93 -21.78
N TYR A 272 6.78 18.46 -22.38
CA TYR A 272 5.54 18.83 -21.69
C TYR A 272 4.87 17.66 -20.95
N LEU A 273 4.88 16.46 -21.55
CA LEU A 273 4.26 15.28 -20.94
C LEU A 273 5.06 14.75 -19.75
N SER A 274 6.39 14.86 -19.78
CA SER A 274 7.24 14.56 -18.61
C SER A 274 6.95 15.54 -17.46
N SER A 275 6.79 16.83 -17.76
CA SER A 275 6.37 17.85 -16.78
C SER A 275 4.98 17.55 -16.20
N LEU A 276 4.02 17.15 -17.05
CA LEU A 276 2.67 16.77 -16.62
C LEU A 276 2.68 15.59 -15.65
N VAL A 277 3.49 14.55 -15.89
CA VAL A 277 3.63 13.41 -14.96
C VAL A 277 4.10 13.88 -13.59
N ILE A 278 5.08 14.78 -13.53
CA ILE A 278 5.59 15.32 -12.26
C ILE A 278 4.49 16.08 -11.52
N LEU A 279 3.80 17.01 -12.21
CA LEU A 279 2.77 17.85 -11.60
C LEU A 279 1.57 17.05 -11.10
N LEU A 280 1.10 16.07 -11.89
CA LEU A 280 0.02 15.17 -11.47
C LEU A 280 0.44 14.33 -10.26
N SER A 281 1.67 13.83 -10.24
CA SER A 281 2.17 13.05 -9.10
C SER A 281 2.22 13.89 -7.80
N ILE A 282 2.65 15.16 -7.89
CA ILE A 282 2.59 16.09 -6.76
C ILE A 282 1.15 16.30 -6.29
N LEU A 283 0.23 16.57 -7.23
CA LEU A 283 -1.18 16.82 -6.90
C LEU A 283 -1.82 15.65 -6.15
N PHE A 284 -1.62 14.42 -6.64
CA PHE A 284 -2.18 13.22 -6.00
C PHE A 284 -1.54 12.92 -4.64
N ALA A 285 -0.22 13.06 -4.50
CA ALA A 285 0.46 12.85 -3.22
C ALA A 285 0.11 13.91 -2.17
N SER A 286 -0.14 15.16 -2.58
CA SER A 286 -0.61 16.22 -1.68
C SER A 286 -2.08 16.02 -1.28
N ARG A 287 -2.89 15.45 -2.16
CA ARG A 287 -4.31 15.19 -1.88
C ARG A 287 -4.52 13.98 -0.98
N TYR A 288 -3.70 12.94 -1.13
CA TYR A 288 -3.84 11.68 -0.42
C TYR A 288 -2.47 11.17 0.04
N SER A 289 -2.27 11.07 1.37
CA SER A 289 -0.99 10.64 1.95
C SER A 289 -0.52 9.27 1.45
N ARG A 290 -1.47 8.36 1.16
CA ARG A 290 -1.19 7.04 0.57
C ARG A 290 -0.48 7.07 -0.80
N HIS A 291 -0.50 8.20 -1.50
CA HIS A 291 0.16 8.34 -2.81
C HIS A 291 1.60 8.88 -2.72
N ILE A 292 2.11 9.23 -1.53
CA ILE A 292 3.49 9.71 -1.35
C ILE A 292 4.54 8.67 -1.80
N PRO A 293 4.44 7.37 -1.45
CA PRO A 293 5.36 6.35 -1.96
C PRO A 293 5.35 6.22 -3.48
N VAL A 294 4.17 6.30 -4.09
CA VAL A 294 3.98 6.23 -5.54
C VAL A 294 4.63 7.44 -6.22
N PHE A 295 4.40 8.64 -5.69
CA PHE A 295 5.07 9.88 -6.13
C PHE A 295 6.59 9.73 -6.10
N ALA A 296 7.14 9.22 -5.00
CA ALA A 296 8.59 9.07 -4.84
C ALA A 296 9.23 8.19 -5.93
N ILE A 297 8.59 7.09 -6.31
CA ILE A 297 9.07 6.20 -7.37
C ILE A 297 9.00 6.90 -8.74
N ILE A 298 7.91 7.62 -9.01
CA ILE A 298 7.70 8.30 -10.30
C ILE A 298 8.69 9.44 -10.48
N VAL A 299 8.85 10.31 -9.47
CA VAL A 299 9.62 11.56 -9.62
C VAL A 299 11.12 11.38 -9.53
N ALA A 300 11.62 10.32 -8.90
CA ALA A 300 13.06 10.10 -8.67
C ALA A 300 13.94 10.33 -9.92
N PRO A 301 13.68 9.73 -11.10
CA PRO A 301 14.51 9.99 -12.29
C PRO A 301 14.42 11.44 -12.79
N PHE A 302 13.31 12.13 -12.54
CA PHE A 302 13.12 13.52 -12.96
C PHE A 302 13.86 14.52 -12.06
N LEU A 303 14.29 14.12 -10.87
CA LEU A 303 15.09 14.97 -9.97
C LEU A 303 16.54 15.10 -10.42
N LEU A 304 17.07 14.13 -11.17
CA LEU A 304 18.50 14.06 -11.52
C LEU A 304 19.03 15.34 -12.19
N PRO A 305 18.35 15.96 -13.19
CA PRO A 305 18.85 17.19 -13.80
C PRO A 305 18.98 18.36 -12.82
N PHE A 306 18.06 18.48 -11.85
CA PHE A 306 18.16 19.50 -10.81
C PHE A 306 19.40 19.27 -9.95
N PHE A 307 19.61 18.04 -9.47
CA PHE A 307 20.78 17.74 -8.64
C PHE A 307 22.10 17.85 -9.42
N GLU A 308 22.10 17.56 -10.73
CA GLU A 308 23.25 17.78 -11.62
C GLU A 308 23.56 19.27 -11.86
N SER A 309 22.57 20.14 -11.77
CA SER A 309 22.77 21.59 -11.88
C SER A 309 23.47 22.21 -10.65
N ILE A 310 23.50 21.49 -9.52
CA ILE A 310 24.14 21.97 -8.28
C ILE A 310 25.67 21.90 -8.42
N LYS A 311 26.29 23.05 -8.63
CA LYS A 311 27.76 23.17 -8.76
C LYS A 311 28.49 23.25 -7.41
N LYS A 312 27.83 23.71 -6.35
CA LYS A 312 28.46 23.92 -5.03
C LYS A 312 28.69 22.59 -4.30
N ARG A 313 29.95 22.22 -4.10
CA ARG A 313 30.36 20.98 -3.42
C ARG A 313 29.75 20.84 -2.02
N ALA A 314 29.73 21.93 -1.24
CA ALA A 314 29.15 21.92 0.12
C ALA A 314 27.67 21.52 0.11
N THR A 315 26.88 22.02 -0.85
CA THR A 315 25.46 21.68 -0.99
C THR A 315 25.28 20.19 -1.32
N VAL A 316 26.09 19.62 -2.21
CA VAL A 316 26.04 18.19 -2.54
C VAL A 316 26.34 17.34 -1.31
N ILE A 317 27.33 17.73 -0.50
CA ILE A 317 27.67 17.04 0.74
C ILE A 317 26.50 17.09 1.73
N ILE A 318 25.91 18.27 1.96
CA ILE A 318 24.75 18.43 2.87
C ILE A 318 23.59 17.55 2.42
N LEU A 319 23.20 17.61 1.14
CA LEU A 319 22.12 16.79 0.59
C LEU A 319 22.40 15.30 0.72
N THR A 320 23.66 14.89 0.55
CA THR A 320 24.07 13.50 0.75
C THR A 320 23.89 13.10 2.21
N ILE A 321 24.43 13.88 3.15
CA ILE A 321 24.30 13.59 4.59
C ILE A 321 22.82 13.53 5.00
N SER A 322 22.00 14.49 4.55
CA SER A 322 20.56 14.52 4.81
C SER A 322 19.85 13.28 4.25
N ALA A 323 20.21 12.82 3.05
CA ALA A 323 19.61 11.62 2.46
C ALA A 323 20.01 10.33 3.20
N PHE A 324 21.21 10.29 3.76
CA PHE A 324 21.69 9.15 4.56
C PHE A 324 21.16 9.13 5.99
N SER A 325 20.72 10.27 6.55
CA SER A 325 20.23 10.34 7.93
C SER A 325 19.04 9.38 8.20
N PRO A 326 17.95 9.37 7.40
CA PRO A 326 16.87 8.40 7.59
C PRO A 326 17.33 6.95 7.47
N PHE A 327 18.26 6.67 6.53
CA PHE A 327 18.82 5.33 6.36
C PHE A 327 19.55 4.87 7.62
N PHE A 328 20.48 5.67 8.16
CA PHE A 328 21.22 5.31 9.36
C PHE A 328 20.33 5.25 10.60
N LEU A 329 19.32 6.12 10.71
CA LEU A 329 18.34 6.04 11.79
C LEU A 329 17.54 4.74 11.75
N LEU A 330 17.03 4.35 10.58
CA LEU A 330 16.29 3.11 10.40
C LEU A 330 17.19 1.88 10.56
N LEU A 331 18.42 1.92 10.07
CA LEU A 331 19.41 0.87 10.26
C LEU A 331 19.73 0.70 11.75
N PHE A 332 20.03 1.79 12.46
CA PHE A 332 20.30 1.76 13.90
C PHE A 332 19.09 1.22 14.68
N ALA A 333 17.89 1.71 14.37
CA ALA A 333 16.67 1.25 15.03
C ALA A 333 16.36 -0.23 14.72
N THR A 334 16.68 -0.70 13.51
CA THR A 334 16.63 -2.11 13.10
C THR A 334 17.63 -2.96 13.88
N LEU A 335 18.88 -2.51 14.03
CA LEU A 335 19.90 -3.23 14.77
C LEU A 335 19.60 -3.29 16.28
N LYS A 336 18.95 -2.25 16.82
CA LYS A 336 18.50 -2.22 18.22
C LYS A 336 17.33 -3.17 18.49
N ASN A 337 16.47 -3.41 17.51
CA ASN A 337 15.36 -4.35 17.61
C ASN A 337 15.34 -5.27 16.37
N PRO A 338 16.17 -6.32 16.35
CA PRO A 338 16.29 -7.24 15.23
C PRO A 338 15.19 -8.32 15.22
N SER A 339 14.12 -8.15 16.02
CA SER A 339 13.04 -9.14 16.10
C SER A 339 12.48 -9.48 14.73
N LEU A 340 12.31 -10.78 14.48
CA LEU A 340 11.67 -11.33 13.29
C LEU A 340 10.20 -11.72 13.55
N GLU A 341 9.60 -11.09 14.55
CA GLU A 341 8.18 -11.18 14.87
C GLU A 341 7.49 -9.89 14.45
N ILE A 342 6.25 -10.03 13.96
CA ILE A 342 5.40 -8.89 13.68
C ILE A 342 4.92 -8.38 15.03
N THR A 343 5.14 -7.10 15.28
CA THR A 343 4.88 -6.51 16.59
C THR A 343 3.38 -6.47 16.85
N ASP A 344 2.93 -7.29 17.80
CA ASP A 344 1.61 -7.17 18.41
C ASP A 344 1.50 -5.77 18.98
N SER A 345 0.44 -5.08 18.56
CA SER A 345 0.15 -3.76 19.10
C SER A 345 -0.97 -3.91 20.12
N ASP A 346 -0.89 -3.19 21.24
CA ASP A 346 -1.98 -3.00 22.22
C ASP A 346 -3.21 -2.28 21.61
N ARG A 347 -3.38 -2.36 20.28
CA ARG A 347 -4.46 -1.79 19.50
C ARG A 347 -5.58 -2.78 19.23
N PHE A 348 -5.36 -4.09 19.40
CA PHE A 348 -6.35 -5.13 19.12
C PHE A 348 -6.90 -5.77 20.41
N PRO A 349 -8.17 -6.21 20.43
CA PRO A 349 -8.83 -6.73 21.62
C PRO A 349 -8.49 -8.22 21.86
N ALA A 350 -7.19 -8.55 21.93
CA ALA A 350 -6.70 -9.93 22.01
C ALA A 350 -7.25 -10.70 23.23
N ASN A 351 -7.30 -10.05 24.39
CA ASN A 351 -7.80 -10.70 25.60
C ASN A 351 -9.32 -10.94 25.56
N ALA A 352 -10.11 -10.02 24.98
CA ALA A 352 -11.54 -10.23 24.77
C ALA A 352 -11.81 -11.36 23.78
N VAL A 353 -10.98 -11.49 22.73
CA VAL A 353 -11.02 -12.62 21.80
C VAL A 353 -10.71 -13.95 22.52
N ASN A 354 -9.69 -13.98 23.38
CA ASN A 354 -9.38 -15.16 24.19
C ASN A 354 -10.54 -15.52 25.12
N PHE A 355 -11.15 -14.53 25.79
CA PHE A 355 -12.33 -14.73 26.62
C PHE A 355 -13.51 -15.35 25.83
N LEU A 356 -13.81 -14.84 24.64
CA LEU A 356 -14.86 -15.39 23.76
C LEU A 356 -14.59 -16.86 23.39
N LYS A 357 -13.32 -17.20 23.09
CA LYS A 357 -12.89 -18.57 22.78
C LYS A 357 -13.01 -19.50 23.98
N GLU A 358 -12.50 -19.09 25.13
CA GLU A 358 -12.52 -19.86 26.38
C GLU A 358 -13.95 -20.16 26.82
N LYS A 359 -14.83 -19.16 26.73
CA LYS A 359 -16.26 -19.31 27.06
C LYS A 359 -17.08 -19.93 25.94
N LYS A 360 -16.48 -20.25 24.78
CA LYS A 360 -17.13 -20.80 23.59
C LYS A 360 -18.35 -20.00 23.14
N LEU A 361 -18.30 -18.68 23.29
CA LEU A 361 -19.38 -17.77 22.91
C LEU A 361 -19.34 -17.52 21.40
N GLY A 362 -20.45 -17.76 20.70
CA GLY A 362 -20.58 -17.56 19.26
C GLY A 362 -21.79 -16.68 18.94
N GLY A 363 -21.69 -15.89 17.86
CA GLY A 363 -22.73 -14.97 17.45
C GLY A 363 -22.23 -13.76 16.66
N ASN A 364 -23.13 -12.80 16.46
CA ASN A 364 -22.89 -11.56 15.73
C ASN A 364 -22.32 -10.49 16.66
N ILE A 365 -21.10 -10.02 16.36
CA ILE A 365 -20.39 -9.02 17.14
C ILE A 365 -20.49 -7.66 16.43
N PHE A 366 -21.09 -6.68 17.08
CA PHE A 366 -20.91 -5.28 16.70
C PHE A 366 -19.60 -4.77 17.27
N ASN A 367 -18.63 -4.59 16.37
CA ASN A 367 -17.25 -4.26 16.70
C ASN A 367 -16.84 -2.86 16.22
N GLU A 368 -15.75 -2.34 16.77
CA GLU A 368 -15.03 -1.20 16.20
C GLU A 368 -14.47 -1.53 14.82
N PHE A 369 -14.52 -0.57 13.89
CA PHE A 369 -14.10 -0.72 12.50
C PHE A 369 -12.70 -1.35 12.35
N ASN A 370 -11.71 -0.78 13.02
CA ASN A 370 -10.31 -1.23 12.95
C ASN A 370 -10.03 -2.60 13.61
N TRP A 371 -11.03 -3.21 14.27
CA TRP A 371 -10.90 -4.54 14.87
C TRP A 371 -11.52 -5.64 14.01
N GLY A 372 -12.34 -5.29 13.01
CA GLY A 372 -13.13 -6.27 12.26
C GLY A 372 -12.31 -7.39 11.67
N GLU A 373 -11.21 -7.07 10.99
CA GLU A 373 -10.38 -8.06 10.32
C GLU A 373 -9.57 -8.94 11.30
N TYR A 374 -9.15 -8.37 12.44
CA TYR A 374 -8.58 -9.13 13.55
C TYR A 374 -9.58 -10.17 14.08
N LEU A 375 -10.83 -9.76 14.30
CA LEU A 375 -11.89 -10.65 14.77
C LEU A 375 -12.22 -11.72 13.74
N ILE A 376 -12.26 -11.39 12.45
CA ILE A 376 -12.48 -12.37 11.37
C ILE A 376 -11.39 -13.45 11.42
N TRP A 377 -10.12 -13.07 11.48
CA TRP A 377 -9.02 -14.04 11.51
C TRP A 377 -9.10 -14.98 12.72
N HIS A 378 -9.46 -14.46 13.89
CA HIS A 378 -9.40 -15.22 15.14
C HIS A 378 -10.70 -15.92 15.54
N LEU A 379 -11.87 -15.44 15.10
CA LEU A 379 -13.18 -15.92 15.56
C LEU A 379 -14.08 -16.48 14.46
N TYR A 380 -13.79 -16.26 13.16
CA TYR A 380 -14.60 -16.88 12.11
C TYR A 380 -14.35 -18.41 12.07
N PRO A 381 -15.39 -19.26 11.91
CA PRO A 381 -16.81 -18.95 11.67
C PRO A 381 -17.68 -18.81 12.94
N GLN A 382 -17.12 -19.00 14.13
CA GLN A 382 -17.86 -18.95 15.40
C GLN A 382 -18.54 -17.61 15.63
N CYS A 383 -17.90 -16.51 15.22
CA CYS A 383 -18.47 -15.17 15.27
C CYS A 383 -18.42 -14.48 13.90
N LYS A 384 -19.42 -13.64 13.64
CA LYS A 384 -19.46 -12.72 12.48
C LYS A 384 -19.35 -11.28 12.94
N VAL A 385 -18.74 -10.44 12.13
CA VAL A 385 -18.51 -9.03 12.46
C VAL A 385 -19.59 -8.12 11.88
N ALA A 386 -19.78 -6.95 12.47
CA ALA A 386 -20.68 -5.93 11.93
C ALA A 386 -20.00 -5.13 10.82
N ILE A 387 -18.70 -4.90 10.93
CA ILE A 387 -17.95 -4.10 9.95
C ILE A 387 -16.47 -4.48 9.99
N ASP A 388 -15.76 -4.29 8.88
CA ASP A 388 -14.31 -4.47 8.76
C ASP A 388 -13.71 -3.59 7.65
N GLY A 389 -12.39 -3.64 7.49
CA GLY A 389 -11.57 -2.81 6.60
C GLY A 389 -11.97 -2.83 5.13
N ARG A 390 -12.71 -3.84 4.67
CA ARG A 390 -13.26 -3.90 3.30
C ARG A 390 -14.21 -2.74 3.00
N TYR A 391 -14.78 -2.08 4.01
CA TYR A 391 -15.49 -0.80 3.85
C TYR A 391 -16.47 -0.78 2.65
N ASP A 392 -16.44 0.24 1.79
CA ASP A 392 -17.36 0.43 0.67
C ASP A 392 -17.17 -0.58 -0.47
N THR A 393 -16.15 -1.44 -0.41
CA THR A 393 -16.00 -2.58 -1.34
C THR A 393 -17.07 -3.64 -1.13
N VAL A 394 -17.71 -3.67 0.06
CA VAL A 394 -18.70 -4.68 0.43
C VAL A 394 -19.90 -4.10 1.20
N TYR A 395 -19.68 -3.11 2.06
CA TYR A 395 -20.71 -2.55 2.92
C TYR A 395 -21.57 -1.49 2.19
N PRO A 396 -22.91 -1.53 2.32
CA PRO A 396 -23.78 -0.53 1.71
C PRO A 396 -23.56 0.87 2.30
N VAL A 397 -23.73 1.91 1.47
CA VAL A 397 -23.54 3.31 1.90
C VAL A 397 -24.43 3.71 3.07
N PHE A 398 -25.69 3.25 3.08
CA PHE A 398 -26.62 3.51 4.18
C PHE A 398 -26.10 2.94 5.51
N PHE A 399 -25.61 1.70 5.50
CA PHE A 399 -25.01 1.06 6.67
C PHE A 399 -23.80 1.86 7.17
N LEU A 400 -22.88 2.22 6.27
CA LEU A 400 -21.67 2.98 6.63
C LEU A 400 -22.02 4.32 7.29
N LYS A 401 -23.00 5.06 6.75
CA LYS A 401 -23.45 6.32 7.36
C LYS A 401 -24.01 6.11 8.76
N ASN A 402 -24.91 5.14 8.94
CA ASN A 402 -25.49 4.89 10.26
C ASN A 402 -24.44 4.40 11.27
N TYR A 403 -23.48 3.57 10.84
CA TYR A 403 -22.39 3.11 11.69
C TYR A 403 -21.48 4.28 12.13
N PHE A 404 -20.96 5.08 11.19
CA PHE A 404 -20.00 6.13 11.50
C PHE A 404 -20.61 7.40 12.11
N GLU A 405 -21.83 7.78 11.71
CA GLU A 405 -22.45 9.05 12.14
C GLU A 405 -23.39 8.88 13.33
N LYS A 406 -24.12 7.75 13.39
CA LYS A 406 -25.15 7.52 14.41
C LYS A 406 -24.79 6.45 15.42
N PHE A 407 -23.77 5.65 15.14
CA PHE A 407 -23.41 4.48 15.94
C PHE A 407 -24.62 3.55 16.19
N GLU A 408 -25.38 3.30 15.12
CA GLU A 408 -26.61 2.52 15.19
C GLU A 408 -26.30 1.02 15.33
N ILE A 409 -26.78 0.42 16.42
CA ILE A 409 -26.66 -1.03 16.67
C ILE A 409 -27.82 -1.74 15.96
N PHE A 410 -27.51 -2.76 15.16
CA PHE A 410 -28.49 -3.47 14.33
C PHE A 410 -29.16 -4.63 15.09
N ALA A 411 -30.41 -4.95 14.73
CA ALA A 411 -31.29 -5.87 15.45
C ALA A 411 -30.67 -7.26 15.76
N ASN A 412 -29.86 -7.78 14.83
CA ASN A 412 -29.24 -9.12 14.91
C ASN A 412 -27.90 -9.15 15.65
N THR A 413 -27.59 -8.15 16.46
CA THR A 413 -26.34 -8.09 17.24
C THR A 413 -26.48 -8.90 18.52
N ASP A 414 -25.56 -9.83 18.80
CA ASP A 414 -25.53 -10.63 20.02
C ASP A 414 -24.56 -10.03 21.04
N PHE A 415 -23.43 -9.52 20.57
CA PHE A 415 -22.37 -8.93 21.39
C PHE A 415 -21.97 -7.55 20.91
N LEU A 416 -21.61 -6.66 21.83
CA LEU A 416 -20.88 -5.41 21.51
C LEU A 416 -19.44 -5.57 21.97
N LEU A 417 -18.48 -5.39 21.07
CA LEU A 417 -17.05 -5.35 21.43
C LEU A 417 -16.49 -3.97 21.07
N LEU A 418 -16.38 -3.13 22.08
CA LEU A 418 -16.17 -1.70 21.92
C LEU A 418 -14.99 -1.19 22.75
N LYS A 419 -14.46 -0.03 22.38
CA LYS A 419 -13.46 0.65 23.23
C LYS A 419 -14.09 1.18 24.52
N PRO A 420 -13.32 1.26 25.64
CA PRO A 420 -13.82 1.71 26.93
C PRO A 420 -14.44 3.12 26.94
N GLU A 421 -14.09 3.99 25.98
CA GLU A 421 -14.61 5.35 25.90
C GLU A 421 -16.01 5.44 25.26
N ARG A 422 -16.51 4.35 24.66
CA ARG A 422 -17.84 4.32 24.02
C ARG A 422 -18.94 4.31 25.07
N LYS A 423 -19.86 5.28 24.99
CA LYS A 423 -21.10 5.29 25.77
C LYS A 423 -22.12 4.34 25.14
N ILE A 424 -22.75 3.51 25.95
CA ILE A 424 -23.79 2.58 25.51
C ILE A 424 -25.02 2.66 26.42
N ASP A 425 -26.16 2.18 25.92
CA ASP A 425 -27.38 2.05 26.70
C ASP A 425 -27.29 0.84 27.64
N GLU A 426 -26.90 1.11 28.89
CA GLU A 426 -26.80 0.09 29.96
C GLU A 426 -28.15 -0.53 30.34
N LYS A 427 -29.29 0.02 29.89
CA LYS A 427 -30.59 -0.64 30.07
C LYS A 427 -30.73 -1.88 29.19
N LYS A 428 -30.06 -1.92 28.03
CA LYS A 428 -30.16 -3.03 27.06
C LYS A 428 -28.99 -4.00 27.12
N TRP A 429 -27.85 -3.57 27.62
CA TRP A 429 -26.58 -4.30 27.52
C TRP A 429 -25.95 -4.51 28.90
N LYS A 430 -25.35 -5.69 29.10
CA LYS A 430 -24.61 -6.05 30.32
C LYS A 430 -23.17 -6.39 29.97
N ILE A 431 -22.22 -5.88 30.77
CA ILE A 431 -20.80 -6.20 30.64
C ILE A 431 -20.56 -7.66 31.04
N ILE A 432 -19.85 -8.40 30.20
CA ILE A 432 -19.38 -9.76 30.50
C ILE A 432 -17.86 -9.88 30.52
N TYR A 433 -17.14 -8.91 29.94
CA TYR A 433 -15.69 -8.83 29.99
C TYR A 433 -15.21 -7.38 29.83
N ARG A 434 -14.08 -7.03 30.48
CA ARG A 434 -13.46 -5.69 30.41
C ARG A 434 -11.96 -5.77 30.63
N ASP A 435 -11.20 -5.07 29.79
CA ASP A 435 -9.79 -4.77 30.01
C ASP A 435 -9.46 -3.31 29.63
N LYS A 436 -8.16 -3.00 29.50
CA LYS A 436 -7.68 -1.66 29.13
C LYS A 436 -8.00 -1.27 27.68
N ILE A 437 -8.19 -2.26 26.80
CA ILE A 437 -8.35 -2.04 25.35
C ILE A 437 -9.82 -2.07 24.95
N SER A 438 -10.62 -2.90 25.62
CA SER A 438 -11.95 -3.29 25.16
C SER A 438 -12.92 -3.63 26.29
N ILE A 439 -14.21 -3.46 26.00
CA ILE A 439 -15.33 -3.92 26.80
C ILE A 439 -16.23 -4.77 25.92
N LEU A 440 -16.58 -5.95 26.42
CA LEU A 440 -17.51 -6.88 25.77
C LEU A 440 -18.83 -6.87 26.52
N TYR A 441 -19.91 -6.66 25.78
CA TYR A 441 -21.27 -6.65 26.28
C TYR A 441 -22.10 -7.74 25.62
N THR A 442 -23.09 -8.25 26.36
CA THR A 442 -24.17 -9.12 25.86
C THR A 442 -25.52 -8.42 26.07
N LYS A 443 -26.53 -8.80 25.27
CA LYS A 443 -27.91 -8.36 25.53
C LYS A 443 -28.36 -8.81 26.91
N LYS A 444 -29.06 -7.93 27.64
CA LYS A 444 -29.84 -8.36 28.80
C LYS A 444 -31.00 -9.20 28.29
N VAL A 445 -31.18 -10.39 28.85
CA VAL A 445 -32.43 -11.12 28.70
C VAL A 445 -33.40 -10.45 29.67
N ASP A 446 -34.58 -10.05 29.20
CA ASP A 446 -35.63 -9.55 30.10
C ASP A 446 -35.89 -10.66 31.14
N GLU A 447 -35.59 -10.38 32.40
CA GLU A 447 -35.81 -11.30 33.54
C GLU A 447 -37.30 -11.48 33.85
#